data_AF-Q94Z27-F1
#
_entry.id   AF-Q94Z27-F1
#
_cell.length_a   1.000
_cell.length_b   1.000
_cell.length_c   1.000
_cell.angle_alpha   90.00
_cell.angle_beta   90.00
_cell.angle_gamma   90.00
#
_symmetry.space_group_name_H-M   'P 1'
#
loop_
_entity.id
_entity.type
_entity.pdbx_description
1 polymer ?
#
loop_
_entity_poly.entity_id
_entity_poly.type
_entity_poly.pdbx_seq_one_letter_code
_entity_poly.pdbx_strand_id
1 'polypeptide(L)'
;VGIAGLLQSFADLLKLVIKFKVSFFQGRSWLSWGGVLLLVFLAVCYCLVFSLAQGGTSGSNLFLWVLVITSLTGYSLLSVGWGSYNKFALLSSVRSAFGSVTFEACFMCIIVIAGMTWGGYSSVSCLEASWLLWVVVPLCYVLWLVGILCECNRTPLDYAEA
;
A
#
# COMPACT_ATOMS: atom_id res chain seq x y z
N VAL A 1 20.91 19.22 -13.57
CA VAL A 1 19.96 19.24 -12.43
C VAL A 1 19.64 20.71 -12.16
N GLY A 2 18.38 21.11 -12.16
CA GLY A 2 17.96 22.53 -12.07
C GLY A 2 18.35 23.24 -10.76
N ILE A 3 17.82 24.43 -10.53
CA ILE A 3 18.04 25.20 -9.28
C ILE A 3 17.63 24.33 -8.08
N ALA A 4 18.54 24.17 -7.11
CA ALA A 4 18.36 23.41 -5.86
C ALA A 4 17.93 21.94 -6.00
N GLY A 5 18.14 21.29 -7.16
CA GLY A 5 17.81 19.87 -7.31
C GLY A 5 16.34 19.56 -7.63
N LEU A 6 15.48 20.58 -7.77
CA LEU A 6 14.03 20.40 -8.02
C LEU A 6 13.72 19.55 -9.26
N LEU A 7 14.55 19.63 -10.29
CA LEU A 7 14.37 18.88 -11.54
C LEU A 7 14.99 17.46 -11.51
N GLN A 8 15.44 16.97 -10.35
CA GLN A 8 16.10 15.66 -10.25
C GLN A 8 15.14 14.51 -10.57
N SER A 9 13.95 14.47 -9.96
CA SER A 9 12.95 13.41 -10.19
C SER A 9 12.51 13.33 -11.66
N PHE A 10 12.38 14.48 -12.31
CA PHE A 10 12.05 14.56 -13.73
C PHE A 10 13.20 14.04 -14.62
N ALA A 11 14.45 14.35 -14.27
CA ALA A 11 15.62 13.84 -14.99
C ALA A 11 15.76 12.32 -14.87
N ASP A 12 15.52 11.75 -13.69
CA ASP A 12 15.56 10.30 -13.48
C ASP A 12 14.43 9.57 -14.24
N LEU A 13 13.22 10.14 -14.28
CA LEU A 13 12.13 9.63 -15.10
C LEU A 13 12.50 9.64 -16.59
N LEU A 14 12.99 10.77 -17.10
CA LEU A 14 13.36 10.92 -18.51
C LEU A 14 14.50 9.94 -18.90
N LYS A 15 15.46 9.74 -18.00
CA LYS A 15 16.52 8.74 -18.14
C LYS A 15 15.97 7.32 -18.27
N LEU A 16 14.97 6.94 -17.46
CA LEU A 16 14.33 5.62 -17.55
C LEU A 16 13.48 5.44 -18.81
N VAL A 17 12.89 6.51 -19.33
CA VAL A 17 12.11 6.48 -20.59
C VAL A 17 13.01 6.29 -21.81
N ILE A 18 14.16 6.97 -21.85
CA ILE A 18 15.12 6.88 -22.98
C ILE A 18 15.92 5.58 -22.92
N LYS A 19 16.11 4.99 -21.73
CA LYS A 19 16.89 3.76 -21.58
C LYS A 19 16.26 2.62 -22.39
N PHE A 20 17.02 2.10 -23.35
CA PHE A 20 16.60 0.97 -24.17
C PHE A 20 16.29 -0.25 -23.30
N LYS A 21 15.05 -0.73 -23.36
CA LYS A 21 14.62 -1.93 -22.63
C LYS A 21 14.86 -3.15 -23.51
N VAL A 22 15.85 -3.97 -23.16
CA VAL A 22 16.00 -5.32 -23.72
C VAL A 22 14.90 -6.20 -23.11
N SER A 23 13.79 -6.35 -23.84
CA SER A 23 12.61 -7.11 -23.39
C SER A 23 12.83 -8.63 -23.34
N PHE A 24 13.88 -9.13 -24.00
CA PHE A 24 14.04 -10.56 -24.26
C PHE A 24 14.91 -11.34 -23.25
N PHE A 25 15.59 -10.67 -22.31
CA PHE A 25 16.59 -11.37 -21.49
C PHE A 25 16.01 -12.19 -20.33
N GLN A 26 14.75 -11.97 -19.96
CA GLN A 26 13.98 -12.86 -19.10
C GLN A 26 12.54 -12.82 -19.59
N GLY A 27 11.96 -13.98 -19.88
CA GLY A 27 10.58 -14.10 -20.38
C GLY A 27 9.61 -13.53 -19.35
N ARG A 28 9.32 -12.23 -19.39
CA ARG A 28 8.30 -11.63 -18.54
C ARG A 28 6.98 -12.27 -18.92
N SER A 29 6.42 -13.10 -18.05
CA SER A 29 5.07 -13.57 -18.27
C SER A 29 4.13 -12.36 -18.25
N TRP A 30 3.02 -12.50 -18.96
CA TRP A 30 1.90 -11.57 -18.91
C TRP A 30 1.45 -11.26 -17.48
N LEU A 31 1.69 -12.19 -16.55
CA LEU A 31 1.49 -12.05 -15.12
C LEU A 31 2.28 -10.86 -14.53
N SER A 32 3.58 -10.74 -14.83
CA SER A 32 4.42 -9.67 -14.27
C SER A 32 3.94 -8.28 -14.70
N TRP A 33 3.53 -8.14 -15.97
CA TRP A 33 2.94 -6.89 -16.47
C TRP A 33 1.61 -6.58 -15.78
N GLY A 34 0.74 -7.59 -15.61
CA GLY A 34 -0.50 -7.47 -14.87
C GLY A 34 -0.28 -7.03 -13.42
N GLY A 35 0.71 -7.60 -12.73
CA GLY A 35 1.07 -7.22 -11.36
C GLY A 35 1.52 -5.76 -11.23
N VAL A 36 2.38 -5.28 -12.13
CA VAL A 36 2.82 -3.87 -12.14
C VAL A 36 1.66 -2.92 -12.42
N LEU A 37 0.80 -3.24 -13.40
CA LEU A 37 -0.39 -2.43 -13.70
C LEU A 37 -1.36 -2.38 -12.52
N LEU A 38 -1.54 -3.51 -11.84
CA LEU A 38 -2.40 -3.60 -10.65
C LEU A 38 -1.85 -2.74 -9.51
N LEU A 39 -0.54 -2.73 -9.29
CA LEU A 39 0.10 -1.88 -8.27
C LEU A 39 -0.10 -0.38 -8.57
N VAL A 40 0.04 0.04 -9.83
CA VAL A 40 -0.25 1.43 -10.24
C VAL A 40 -1.72 1.77 -10.06
N PHE A 41 -2.63 0.86 -10.42
CA PHE A 41 -4.07 1.05 -10.23
C PHE A 41 -4.43 1.22 -8.75
N LEU A 42 -3.87 0.40 -7.86
CA LEU A 42 -4.07 0.52 -6.42
C LEU A 42 -3.57 1.85 -5.86
N ALA A 43 -2.42 2.34 -6.33
CA ALA A 43 -1.91 3.66 -5.94
C ALA A 43 -2.88 4.79 -6.31
N VAL A 44 -3.52 4.72 -7.49
CA VAL A 44 -4.57 5.67 -7.88
C VAL A 44 -5.81 5.52 -7.00
N CYS A 45 -6.22 4.29 -6.66
CA CYS A 45 -7.33 4.04 -5.75
C CYS A 45 -7.10 4.65 -4.36
N TYR A 46 -5.89 4.57 -3.80
CA TYR A 46 -5.54 5.24 -2.54
C TYR A 46 -5.74 6.76 -2.62
N CYS A 47 -5.27 7.40 -3.69
CA CYS A 47 -5.48 8.83 -3.91
C CYS A 47 -6.96 9.19 -4.02
N LEU A 48 -7.76 8.36 -4.69
CA LEU A 48 -9.20 8.56 -4.80
C LEU A 48 -9.90 8.43 -3.44
N VAL A 49 -9.57 7.42 -2.64
CA VAL A 49 -10.14 7.27 -1.29
C VAL A 49 -9.78 8.46 -0.40
N PHE A 50 -8.54 8.94 -0.47
CA PHE A 50 -8.14 10.14 0.26
C PHE A 50 -8.91 11.40 -0.19
N SER A 51 -9.08 11.57 -1.51
CA SER A 51 -9.87 12.69 -2.06
C SER A 51 -11.33 12.62 -1.63
N LEU A 52 -11.93 11.42 -1.57
CA LEU A 52 -13.31 11.22 -1.12
C LEU A 52 -13.46 11.49 0.38
N ALA A 53 -12.45 11.15 1.19
CA ALA A 53 -12.45 11.45 2.61
C ALA A 53 -12.47 12.96 2.89
N GLN A 54 -11.71 13.75 2.11
CA GLN A 54 -11.66 15.21 2.26
C GLN A 54 -12.82 15.93 1.55
N GLY A 55 -13.37 15.35 0.49
CA GLY A 55 -14.46 15.93 -0.30
C GLY A 55 -15.83 15.94 0.38
N GLY A 56 -15.94 15.46 1.62
CA GLY A 56 -17.19 15.44 2.39
C GLY A 56 -18.23 14.40 1.92
N THR A 57 -18.00 13.74 0.79
CA THR A 57 -18.77 12.59 0.30
C THR A 57 -18.22 11.27 0.82
N SER A 58 -17.82 11.25 2.10
CA SER A 58 -17.36 10.02 2.73
C SER A 58 -18.56 9.09 2.96
N GLY A 59 -18.66 8.02 2.18
CA GLY A 59 -19.62 6.95 2.45
C GLY A 59 -19.41 6.37 3.84
N SER A 60 -20.46 5.80 4.43
CA SER A 60 -20.44 5.19 5.78
C SER A 60 -19.44 4.03 5.94
N ASN A 61 -18.83 3.57 4.85
CA ASN A 61 -17.99 2.38 4.76
C ASN A 61 -16.55 2.71 4.33
N LEU A 62 -16.08 3.94 4.52
CA LEU A 62 -14.78 4.40 3.99
C LEU A 62 -13.61 3.57 4.52
N PHE A 63 -13.61 3.21 5.80
CA PHE A 63 -12.57 2.34 6.38
C PHE A 63 -12.57 0.91 5.77
N LEU A 64 -13.74 0.39 5.39
CA LEU A 64 -13.85 -0.90 4.73
C LEU A 64 -13.28 -0.85 3.30
N TRP A 65 -13.49 0.26 2.59
CA TRP A 65 -12.88 0.46 1.28
C TRP A 65 -11.35 0.48 1.33
N VAL A 66 -10.77 1.09 2.37
CA VAL A 66 -9.32 1.06 2.60
C VAL A 66 -8.83 -0.38 2.78
N LEU A 67 -9.54 -1.20 3.57
CA LEU A 67 -9.21 -2.61 3.77
C LEU A 67 -9.23 -3.43 2.48
N VAL A 68 -10.21 -3.19 1.61
CA VAL A 68 -10.27 -3.89 0.32
C VAL A 68 -9.07 -3.52 -0.55
N ILE A 69 -8.67 -2.25 -0.58
CA ILE A 69 -7.54 -1.80 -1.40
C ILE A 69 -6.22 -2.36 -0.86
N THR A 70 -6.01 -2.33 0.47
CA THR A 70 -4.80 -2.90 1.11
C THR A 70 -4.68 -4.39 0.79
N SER A 71 -5.79 -5.14 0.84
CA SER A 71 -5.81 -6.59 0.56
C SER A 71 -5.30 -6.97 -0.83
N LEU A 72 -5.48 -6.08 -1.81
CA LEU A 72 -5.09 -6.32 -3.19
C LEU A 72 -3.58 -6.08 -3.44
N THR A 73 -2.90 -5.35 -2.55
CA THR A 73 -1.48 -5.02 -2.71
C THR A 73 -0.58 -6.25 -2.65
N GLY A 74 -0.85 -7.18 -1.73
CA GLY A 74 -0.09 -8.43 -1.58
C GLY A 74 -0.14 -9.32 -2.84
N TYR A 75 -1.31 -9.39 -3.50
CA TYR A 75 -1.46 -10.12 -4.76
C TYR A 75 -0.67 -9.49 -5.91
N SER A 76 -0.57 -8.15 -5.92
CA SER A 76 0.23 -7.43 -6.92
C SER A 76 1.72 -7.81 -6.83
N LEU A 77 2.27 -7.86 -5.61
CA LEU A 77 3.66 -8.23 -5.33
C LEU A 77 3.96 -9.68 -5.73
N LEU A 78 3.07 -10.61 -5.37
CA LEU A 78 3.21 -12.02 -5.71
C LEU A 78 3.21 -12.25 -7.23
N SER A 79 2.33 -11.54 -7.95
CA SER A 79 2.21 -11.59 -9.40
C SER A 79 3.49 -11.12 -10.11
N VAL A 80 4.12 -10.04 -9.62
CA VAL A 80 5.39 -9.54 -10.15
C VAL A 80 6.52 -10.56 -9.93
N GLY A 81 6.62 -11.14 -8.74
CA GLY A 81 7.65 -12.10 -8.40
C GLY A 81 7.54 -13.40 -9.20
N TRP A 82 6.33 -13.96 -9.31
CA TRP A 82 6.10 -15.17 -10.11
C TRP A 82 6.45 -14.96 -11.58
N GLY A 83 6.13 -13.80 -12.15
CA GLY A 83 6.35 -13.55 -13.57
C GLY A 83 7.80 -13.29 -14.00
N SER A 84 8.74 -13.25 -13.05
CA SER A 84 10.18 -13.08 -13.30
C SER A 84 10.92 -14.40 -13.62
N TYR A 85 10.26 -15.56 -13.46
CA TYR A 85 10.83 -16.91 -13.70
C TYR A 85 12.22 -17.14 -13.08
N ASN A 86 12.51 -16.52 -11.93
CA ASN A 86 13.72 -16.77 -11.16
C ASN A 86 13.36 -17.26 -9.75
N LYS A 87 14.01 -18.35 -9.30
CA LYS A 87 13.78 -18.96 -7.98
C LYS A 87 14.00 -17.96 -6.84
N PHE A 88 15.02 -17.11 -6.94
CA PHE A 88 15.33 -16.11 -5.90
C PHE A 88 14.28 -14.99 -5.84
N ALA A 89 13.85 -14.50 -7.00
CA ALA A 89 12.83 -13.46 -7.08
C ALA A 89 11.47 -13.96 -6.58
N LEU A 90 11.10 -15.21 -6.89
CA LEU A 90 9.89 -15.84 -6.36
C LEU A 90 9.96 -15.95 -4.83
N LEU A 91 11.06 -16.46 -4.27
CA LEU A 91 11.21 -16.62 -2.82
C LEU A 91 11.13 -15.28 -2.07
N SER A 92 11.77 -14.21 -2.59
CA SER A 92 11.66 -12.87 -2.00
C SER A 92 10.22 -12.35 -2.06
N SER A 93 9.54 -12.46 -3.21
CA SER A 93 8.15 -12.00 -3.35
C SER A 93 7.16 -12.74 -2.46
N VAL A 94 7.40 -14.03 -2.20
CA VAL A 94 6.55 -14.83 -1.31
C VAL A 94 6.75 -14.38 0.14
N ARG A 95 8.00 -14.10 0.55
CA ARG A 95 8.28 -13.57 1.90
C ARG A 95 7.63 -12.21 2.14
N SER A 96 7.73 -11.29 1.19
CA SER A 96 7.13 -9.96 1.34
C SER A 96 5.60 -10.03 1.34
N ALA A 97 5.00 -10.86 0.48
CA ALA A 97 3.55 -11.05 0.45
C ALA A 97 3.00 -11.67 1.74
N PHE A 98 3.69 -12.65 2.33
CA PHE A 98 3.27 -13.19 3.64
C PHE A 98 3.37 -12.14 4.74
N GLY A 99 4.42 -11.31 4.73
CA GLY A 99 4.54 -10.17 5.62
C GLY A 99 3.34 -9.24 5.52
N SER A 100 3.03 -8.75 4.32
CA SER A 100 1.91 -7.82 4.09
C SER A 100 0.56 -8.39 4.57
N VAL A 101 0.27 -9.66 4.27
CA VAL A 101 -0.99 -10.32 4.70
C VAL A 101 -1.11 -10.40 6.22
N THR A 102 -0.02 -10.65 6.95
CA THR A 102 -0.08 -10.70 8.43
C THR A 102 -0.41 -9.34 9.04
N PHE A 103 0.17 -8.26 8.52
CA PHE A 103 -0.12 -6.90 9.01
C PHE A 103 -1.51 -6.43 8.58
N GLU A 104 -1.98 -6.84 7.41
CA GLU A 104 -3.34 -6.59 6.97
C GLU A 104 -4.37 -7.22 7.93
N ALA A 105 -4.16 -8.48 8.34
CA ALA A 105 -5.04 -9.14 9.31
C ALA A 105 -5.07 -8.40 10.65
N CYS A 106 -3.93 -7.91 11.13
CA CYS A 106 -3.86 -7.06 12.33
C CYS A 106 -4.66 -5.76 12.14
N PHE A 107 -4.52 -5.11 10.98
CA PHE A 107 -5.21 -3.87 10.67
C PHE A 107 -6.73 -4.05 10.56
N MET A 108 -7.18 -5.16 9.97
CA MET A 108 -8.59 -5.60 9.95
C MET A 108 -9.16 -5.71 11.37
N CYS A 109 -8.47 -6.39 12.28
CA CYS A 109 -8.92 -6.53 13.67
C CYS A 109 -9.09 -5.17 14.35
N ILE A 110 -8.17 -4.23 14.14
CA ILE A 110 -8.23 -2.88 14.72
C ILE A 110 -9.43 -2.11 14.19
N ILE A 111 -9.67 -2.13 12.86
CA ILE A 111 -10.80 -1.41 12.24
C ILE A 111 -12.14 -1.99 12.71
N VAL A 112 -12.26 -3.30 12.85
CA VAL A 112 -13.50 -3.94 13.35
C VAL A 112 -13.78 -3.53 14.79
N ILE A 113 -12.77 -3.59 15.67
CA ILE A 113 -12.92 -3.16 17.08
C ILE A 113 -13.30 -1.68 17.13
N ALA A 114 -12.64 -0.83 16.34
CA ALA A 114 -12.94 0.60 16.28
C ALA A 114 -14.38 0.86 15.78
N GLY A 115 -14.82 0.17 14.73
CA GLY A 115 -16.18 0.26 14.20
C GLY A 115 -17.24 -0.16 15.21
N MET A 116 -16.98 -1.20 16.02
CA MET A 116 -17.88 -1.60 17.12
C MET A 116 -17.97 -0.52 18.20
N THR A 117 -16.86 0.17 18.52
CA THR A 117 -16.87 1.25 19.52
C THR A 117 -17.51 2.55 19.03
N TRP A 118 -17.42 2.85 17.74
CA TRP A 118 -17.95 4.08 17.14
C TRP A 118 -19.37 3.93 16.59
N GLY A 119 -19.90 2.71 16.51
CA GLY A 119 -21.23 2.44 15.93
C GLY A 119 -21.30 2.65 14.41
N GLY A 120 -20.15 2.75 13.74
CA GLY A 120 -20.06 2.99 12.30
C GLY A 120 -18.64 3.00 11.75
N TYR A 121 -18.51 2.85 10.43
CA TYR A 121 -17.22 2.83 9.69
C TYR A 121 -16.97 4.13 8.90
N SER A 122 -17.62 5.22 9.30
CA SER A 122 -17.46 6.53 8.67
C SER A 122 -16.26 7.28 9.25
N SER A 123 -15.61 8.12 8.44
CA SER A 123 -14.55 9.02 8.90
C SER A 123 -15.05 10.07 9.89
N VAL A 124 -16.32 10.47 9.77
CA VAL A 124 -16.94 11.53 10.57
C VAL A 124 -17.27 11.06 11.99
N SER A 125 -17.79 9.84 12.15
CA SER A 125 -18.12 9.25 13.47
C SER A 125 -16.90 9.03 14.39
N CYS A 126 -15.69 9.04 13.84
CA CYS A 126 -14.44 8.95 14.61
C CYS A 126 -14.15 10.22 15.41
N LEU A 127 -14.57 11.39 14.91
CA LEU A 127 -14.23 12.70 15.49
C LEU A 127 -15.12 13.10 16.68
N GLU A 128 -16.31 12.50 16.82
CA GLU A 128 -17.30 12.90 17.83
C GLU A 128 -17.18 12.15 19.18
N ALA A 129 -16.27 11.18 19.32
CA ALA A 129 -16.21 10.34 20.51
C ALA A 129 -15.25 10.83 21.63
N SER A 130 -15.60 10.42 22.85
CA SER A 130 -15.12 10.73 24.21
C SER A 130 -13.60 10.83 24.51
N TRP A 131 -13.27 11.34 25.73
CA TRP A 131 -11.94 11.38 26.38
C TRP A 131 -11.09 10.12 26.15
N LEU A 132 -11.69 8.93 26.13
CA LEU A 132 -11.01 7.65 25.89
C LEU A 132 -10.21 7.61 24.56
N LEU A 133 -10.60 8.40 23.55
CA LEU A 133 -9.85 8.53 22.30
C LEU A 133 -8.45 9.11 22.51
N TRP A 134 -8.24 10.02 23.46
CA TRP A 134 -6.90 10.58 23.70
C TRP A 134 -5.86 9.53 24.11
N VAL A 135 -6.29 8.43 24.73
CA VAL A 135 -5.40 7.32 25.12
C VAL A 135 -5.26 6.29 24.01
N VAL A 136 -6.33 6.05 23.24
CA VAL A 136 -6.37 5.03 22.18
C VAL A 136 -5.75 5.51 20.86
N VAL A 137 -5.90 6.80 20.53
CA VAL A 137 -5.36 7.43 19.31
C VAL A 137 -3.84 7.24 19.16
N PRO A 138 -2.97 7.49 20.16
CA PRO A 138 -1.53 7.30 19.98
C PRO A 138 -1.18 5.83 19.72
N LEU A 139 -1.87 4.88 20.35
CA LEU A 139 -1.64 3.46 20.16
C LEU A 139 -2.09 3.00 18.76
N CYS A 140 -3.29 3.40 18.33
CA CYS A 140 -3.79 3.14 16.99
C CYS A 140 -2.91 3.80 15.91
N TYR A 141 -2.39 5.00 16.17
CA TYR A 141 -1.49 5.69 15.24
C TYR A 141 -0.18 4.94 15.07
N VAL A 142 0.44 4.45 16.16
CA VAL A 142 1.66 3.64 16.08
C VAL A 142 1.42 2.34 15.32
N LEU A 143 0.32 1.64 15.59
CA LEU A 143 -0.02 0.40 14.88
C LEU A 143 -0.27 0.65 13.39
N TRP A 144 -0.98 1.73 13.05
CA TRP A 144 -1.20 2.14 11.67
C TRP A 144 0.13 2.51 10.97
N LEU A 145 1.02 3.23 11.66
CA LEU A 145 2.31 3.63 11.13
C LEU A 145 3.21 2.40 10.85
N VAL A 146 3.23 1.43 11.76
CA VAL A 146 3.93 0.15 11.55
C VAL A 146 3.30 -0.63 10.39
N GLY A 147 1.98 -0.66 10.30
CA GLY A 147 1.26 -1.29 9.19
C GLY A 147 1.65 -0.70 7.83
N ILE A 148 1.68 0.63 7.71
CA ILE A 148 2.07 1.32 6.47
C ILE A 148 3.53 1.09 6.11
N LEU A 149 4.44 1.15 7.09
CA LEU A 149 5.85 0.88 6.85
C LEU A 149 6.05 -0.53 6.31
N CYS A 150 5.31 -1.51 6.83
CA CYS A 150 5.37 -2.87 6.33
C CYS A 150 4.73 -3.04 4.94
N GLU A 151 3.56 -2.46 4.69
CA GLU A 151 2.93 -2.52 3.37
C GLU A 151 3.81 -1.90 2.28
N CYS A 152 4.44 -0.77 2.60
CA CYS A 152 5.32 -0.06 1.66
C CYS A 152 6.71 -0.71 1.54
N ASN A 153 6.98 -1.83 2.24
CA ASN A 153 8.30 -2.47 2.35
C ASN A 153 9.43 -1.45 2.60
N ARG A 154 9.18 -0.45 3.45
CA ARG A 154 10.14 0.61 3.75
C ARG A 154 10.96 0.23 4.98
N THR A 155 12.21 0.70 5.02
CA THR A 155 13.08 0.58 6.19
C THR A 155 12.34 1.04 7.45
N PRO A 156 12.28 0.24 8.53
CA PRO A 156 13.11 -0.93 8.86
C PRO A 156 12.59 -2.32 8.41
N LEU A 157 11.43 -2.41 7.75
CA LEU A 157 10.75 -3.67 7.39
C LEU A 157 10.83 -3.96 5.88
N ASP A 158 12.03 -3.85 5.32
CA ASP A 158 12.29 -4.06 3.90
C ASP A 158 12.86 -5.48 3.65
N TYR A 159 11.98 -6.47 3.66
CA TYR A 159 12.37 -7.87 3.41
C TYR A 159 12.43 -8.23 1.92
N ALA A 160 11.99 -7.32 1.04
CA ALA A 160 11.90 -7.55 -0.39
C ALA A 160 13.15 -7.09 -1.13
N GLU A 161 13.73 -5.95 -0.72
CA GLU A 161 14.88 -5.32 -1.38
C GLU A 161 16.24 -5.57 -0.68
N ALA A 162 16.24 -6.06 0.56
CA ALA A 162 17.44 -6.44 1.33
C ALA A 162 17.92 -7.88 1.05
#